data_AF-A0A2E2WSG1-F1
#
_entry.id   AF-A0A2E2WSG1-F1
#
_cell.length_a   1.000
_cell.length_b   1.000
_cell.length_c   1.000
_cell.angle_alpha   90.00
_cell.angle_beta   90.00
_cell.angle_gamma   90.00
#
_symmetry.space_group_name_H-M   'P 1'
#
loop_
_entity.id
_entity.type
_entity.pdbx_description
1 polymer ?
#
loop_
_entity_poly.entity_id
_entity_poly.type
_entity_poly.pdbx_seq_one_letter_code
_entity_poly.pdbx_strand_id
1 'polypeptide(L)'
;MIYRETGHFVTNYLKDREIFPMAFDKVVVIIGLLFLFLWVPTSSEYFLSAHVIPILAVGLATVGLNILTGLTGQLSLGTAGFMCVGAFGTYN
;
A
#
# COMPACT_ATOMS: atom_id res chain seq x y z
N MET A 1 -14.82 7.81 18.58
CA MET A 1 -14.97 6.75 19.60
C MET A 1 -15.30 5.36 18.99
N ILE A 2 -15.02 5.10 17.70
CA ILE A 2 -15.36 3.83 17.03
C ILE A 2 -14.21 2.79 17.06
N TYR A 3 -13.03 3.16 17.57
CA TYR A 3 -11.78 2.36 17.49
C TYR A 3 -11.15 2.04 18.85
N ARG A 4 -11.93 1.93 19.94
CA ARG A 4 -11.35 1.72 21.28
C ARG A 4 -11.90 0.49 21.99
N GLU A 5 -11.28 -0.64 21.68
CA GLU A 5 -11.27 -1.84 22.54
C GLU A 5 -10.29 -1.58 23.70
N THR A 6 -10.79 -1.22 24.88
CA THR A 6 -9.94 -1.16 26.10
C THR A 6 -9.51 -2.57 26.51
N GLY A 7 -8.23 -2.77 26.81
CA GLY A 7 -7.72 -4.06 27.33
C GLY A 7 -6.84 -4.86 26.37
N HIS A 8 -6.40 -4.28 25.24
CA HIS A 8 -5.36 -4.89 24.40
C HIS A 8 -3.99 -4.77 25.07
N PHE A 9 -3.65 -5.75 25.92
CA PHE A 9 -2.33 -5.89 26.51
C PHE A 9 -1.50 -6.85 25.66
N VAL A 10 -0.43 -6.34 25.06
CA VAL A 10 0.51 -7.15 24.29
C VAL A 10 1.47 -7.82 25.27
N THR A 11 1.40 -9.15 25.38
CA THR A 11 2.22 -9.93 26.33
C THR A 11 3.49 -10.52 25.73
N ASN A 12 3.67 -10.41 24.40
CA ASN A 12 4.79 -10.99 23.68
C ASN A 12 5.28 -10.00 22.60
N TYR A 13 6.59 -9.80 22.52
CA TYR A 13 7.24 -8.94 21.54
C TYR A 13 6.87 -9.29 20.09
N LEU A 14 6.65 -10.58 19.78
CA LEU A 14 6.23 -10.98 18.43
C LEU A 14 4.81 -10.50 18.09
N LYS A 15 3.91 -10.43 19.07
CA LYS A 15 2.56 -9.90 18.88
C LYS A 15 2.54 -8.38 18.73
N ASP A 16 3.56 -7.70 19.24
CA ASP A 16 3.72 -6.24 19.11
C ASP A 16 4.14 -5.82 17.69
N ARG A 17 4.71 -6.76 16.91
CA ARG A 17 5.12 -6.52 15.52
C ARG A 17 4.00 -6.73 14.50
N GLU A 18 2.77 -7.01 14.94
CA GLU A 18 1.63 -7.14 14.02
C GLU A 18 1.28 -5.78 13.39
N ILE A 19 1.16 -5.75 12.06
CA ILE A 19 0.80 -4.54 11.30
C ILE A 19 -0.63 -4.08 11.64
N PHE A 20 -1.54 -5.02 11.85
CA PHE A 20 -2.92 -4.76 12.24
C PHE A 20 -3.21 -5.50 13.55
N PRO A 21 -3.07 -4.87 14.73
CA PRO A 21 -3.31 -5.53 16.01
C PRO A 21 -4.80 -5.82 16.25
N MET A 22 -5.70 -5.02 15.66
CA MET A 22 -7.14 -5.15 15.83
C MET A 22 -7.76 -6.03 14.75
N ALA A 23 -8.68 -6.92 15.13
CA ALA A 23 -9.40 -7.77 14.18
C ALA A 23 -10.28 -6.95 13.22
N PHE A 24 -10.83 -5.84 13.69
CA PHE A 24 -11.62 -4.93 12.87
C PHE A 24 -10.79 -4.35 11.70
N ASP A 25 -9.57 -3.88 11.97
CA ASP A 25 -8.66 -3.36 10.93
C ASP A 25 -8.38 -4.42 9.87
N LYS A 26 -8.13 -5.67 10.29
CA LYS A 26 -7.93 -6.80 9.37
C LYS A 26 -9.15 -7.00 8.47
N VAL A 27 -10.36 -6.96 9.03
CA VAL A 27 -11.62 -7.11 8.27
C VAL A 27 -11.80 -5.97 7.28
N VAL A 28 -11.58 -4.72 7.69
CA VAL A 28 -11.71 -3.55 6.80
C VAL A 28 -10.73 -3.62 5.63
N VAL A 29 -9.47 -3.98 5.91
CA VAL A 29 -8.45 -4.14 4.86
C VAL A 29 -8.81 -5.26 3.89
N ILE A 30 -9.25 -6.42 4.41
CA ILE A 30 -9.66 -7.54 3.56
C ILE A 30 -10.86 -7.18 2.69
N ILE A 31 -11.88 -6.51 3.26
CA ILE A 31 -13.06 -6.06 2.50
C ILE A 31 -12.64 -5.04 1.43
N GLY A 32 -11.78 -4.09 1.77
CA GLY A 32 -11.26 -3.10 0.82
C GLY A 32 -10.49 -3.74 -0.34
N LEU A 33 -9.64 -4.73 -0.05
CA LEU A 33 -8.90 -5.49 -1.06
C LEU A 33 -9.84 -6.31 -1.96
N LEU A 34 -10.83 -6.99 -1.37
CA LEU A 34 -11.85 -7.72 -2.12
C LEU A 34 -12.65 -6.80 -3.05
N PHE A 35 -13.04 -5.63 -2.54
CA PHE A 35 -13.73 -4.62 -3.33
C PHE A 35 -12.87 -4.17 -4.52
N LEU A 36 -11.59 -3.84 -4.29
CA LEU A 36 -10.67 -3.45 -5.37
C LEU A 36 -10.51 -4.57 -6.40
N PHE A 37 -10.32 -5.81 -5.95
CA PHE A 37 -10.13 -6.97 -6.81
C PHE A 37 -11.33 -7.24 -7.72
N LEU A 38 -12.55 -7.06 -7.22
CA LEU A 38 -13.77 -7.24 -8.01
C LEU A 38 -14.06 -6.04 -8.92
N TRP A 39 -13.72 -4.83 -8.48
CA TRP A 39 -14.06 -3.60 -9.19
C TRP A 39 -13.11 -3.27 -10.34
N VAL A 40 -11.80 -3.46 -10.15
CA VAL A 40 -10.75 -3.20 -11.16
C VAL A 40 -11.02 -3.87 -12.52
N PRO A 41 -11.37 -5.17 -12.63
CA PRO A 41 -11.62 -5.81 -13.92
C PRO A 41 -12.89 -5.32 -14.62
N THR A 42 -13.80 -4.66 -13.91
CA THR A 42 -15.04 -4.10 -14.48
C THR A 42 -14.89 -2.65 -14.96
N SER A 43 -13.75 -2.01 -14.66
CA SER A 43 -13.48 -0.63 -15.05
C SER A 43 -13.07 -0.50 -16.52
N SER A 44 -13.29 0.69 -17.08
CA SER A 44 -12.85 0.99 -18.44
C SER A 44 -11.33 1.14 -18.53
N GLU A 45 -10.78 0.84 -19.71
CA GLU A 45 -9.35 1.00 -20.01
C GLU A 45 -8.88 2.45 -19.77
N TYR A 46 -9.70 3.45 -20.12
CA TYR A 46 -9.40 4.84 -19.82
C TYR A 46 -9.25 5.10 -18.32
N PHE A 47 -10.15 4.57 -17.49
CA PHE A 47 -10.08 4.77 -16.05
C PHE A 47 -8.85 4.10 -15.44
N LEU A 48 -8.50 2.92 -15.94
CA LEU A 48 -7.30 2.18 -15.55
C LEU A 48 -6.02 2.99 -15.86
N SER A 49 -5.85 3.42 -17.11
CA SER A 49 -4.66 4.12 -17.56
C SER A 49 -4.54 5.54 -17.00
N ALA A 50 -5.66 6.26 -16.87
CA ALA A 50 -5.64 7.65 -16.40
C ALA A 50 -5.53 7.77 -14.87
N HIS A 51 -6.05 6.82 -14.09
CA HIS A 51 -6.14 6.95 -12.63
C HIS A 51 -5.50 5.78 -11.88
N VAL A 52 -5.97 4.55 -12.13
CA VAL A 52 -5.59 3.39 -11.29
C VAL A 52 -4.09 3.10 -11.38
N ILE A 53 -3.55 3.03 -12.61
CA ILE A 53 -2.14 2.71 -12.84
C ILE A 53 -1.21 3.79 -12.24
N PRO A 54 -1.42 5.10 -12.49
CA PRO A 54 -0.61 6.15 -11.85
C PRO A 54 -0.63 6.13 -10.32
N ILE A 55 -1.81 5.92 -9.71
CA ILE A 55 -1.94 5.87 -8.25
C ILE A 55 -1.17 4.68 -7.68
N LEU A 56 -1.27 3.50 -8.30
CA LEU A 56 -0.54 2.31 -7.88
C LEU A 56 0.98 2.49 -8.02
N ALA A 57 1.43 3.07 -9.13
CA ALA A 57 2.86 3.30 -9.38
C ALA A 57 3.48 4.24 -8.33
N VAL A 58 2.85 5.40 -8.09
CA VAL A 58 3.33 6.36 -7.09
C VAL A 58 3.20 5.78 -5.68
N GLY A 59 2.10 5.09 -5.37
CA GLY A 59 1.92 4.43 -4.08
C GLY A 59 3.02 3.42 -3.76
N LEU A 60 3.36 2.53 -4.71
CA LEU A 60 4.45 1.57 -4.55
C LEU A 60 5.80 2.26 -4.32
N ALA A 61 6.10 3.30 -5.11
CA ALA A 61 7.33 4.07 -4.93
C ALA A 61 7.39 4.76 -3.56
N THR A 62 6.29 5.35 -3.10
CA THR A 62 6.22 5.98 -1.78
C THR A 62 6.37 4.97 -0.64
N VAL A 63 5.76 3.79 -0.74
CA VAL A 63 5.94 2.71 0.26
C VAL A 63 7.40 2.26 0.30
N GLY A 64 8.01 1.98 -0.86
CA GLY A 64 9.41 1.60 -0.94
C GLY A 64 10.35 2.67 -0.36
N LEU A 65 10.09 3.94 -0.65
CA LEU A 65 10.86 5.05 -0.08
C LEU A 65 10.71 5.14 1.44
N ASN A 66 9.49 4.98 1.99
CA ASN A 66 9.26 4.98 3.43
C ASN A 66 9.97 3.83 4.15
N ILE A 67 10.04 2.65 3.52
CA ILE A 67 10.79 1.52 4.07
C ILE A 67 12.28 1.84 4.09
N LEU A 68 12.83 2.42 3.01
CA LEU A 68 14.24 2.76 2.94
C LEU A 68 14.62 3.86 3.92
N THR A 69 13.89 4.98 3.92
CA THR A 69 14.14 6.08 4.85
C THR A 69 13.88 5.69 6.29
N GLY A 70 12.85 4.87 6.55
CA GLY A 70 12.51 4.41 7.89
C GLY A 70 13.47 3.37 8.46
N LEU A 71 13.95 2.42 7.65
CA LEU A 71 14.84 1.35 8.12
C LEU A 71 16.33 1.67 7.99
N THR A 72 16.75 2.36 6.93
CA THR A 72 18.18 2.63 6.65
C THR A 72 18.56 4.10 6.80
N GLY A 73 17.57 5.01 6.90
CA GLY A 73 17.82 6.45 7.01
C GLY A 73 18.22 7.11 5.70
N GLN A 74 18.14 6.42 4.55
CA GLN A 74 18.58 6.94 3.25
C GLN A 74 17.42 7.37 2.35
N LEU A 75 17.57 8.53 1.71
CA LEU A 75 16.65 9.04 0.68
C LEU A 75 17.01 8.45 -0.69
N SER A 76 16.03 7.93 -1.42
CA SER A 76 16.22 7.42 -2.78
C SER A 76 15.94 8.50 -3.83
N LEU A 77 16.99 9.18 -4.29
CA LEU A 77 16.94 10.21 -5.34
C LEU A 77 16.61 9.64 -6.74
N GLY A 78 16.84 8.33 -6.95
CA GLY A 78 16.64 7.65 -8.24
C GLY A 78 15.24 7.08 -8.48
N THR A 79 14.34 7.16 -7.49
CA THR A 79 13.01 6.49 -7.53
C THR A 79 12.17 6.89 -8.74
N ALA A 80 12.15 8.19 -9.10
CA ALA A 80 11.42 8.67 -10.26
C ALA A 80 12.02 8.16 -11.58
N GLY A 81 13.35 8.03 -11.66
CA GLY A 81 14.04 7.51 -12.84
C GLY A 81 13.68 6.06 -13.13
N PHE A 82 13.69 5.19 -12.12
CA PHE A 82 13.25 3.79 -12.28
C PHE A 82 11.78 3.67 -12.67
N MET A 83 10.93 4.55 -12.14
CA MET A 83 9.51 4.60 -12.52
C MET A 83 9.33 5.01 -13.99
N CYS A 84 10.08 6.00 -14.48
CA CYS A 84 10.05 6.41 -15.89
C CYS A 84 10.54 5.30 -16.83
N VAL A 85 11.60 4.58 -16.47
CA VAL A 85 12.10 3.44 -17.27
C VAL A 85 11.05 2.32 -17.32
N GLY A 86 10.41 2.01 -16.19
CA GLY A 86 9.31 1.04 -16.15
C GLY A 86 8.13 1.47 -17.03
N ALA A 87 7.70 2.72 -16.93
CA ALA A 87 6.62 3.25 -17.76
C ALA A 87 6.96 3.12 -19.27
N PHE A 88 8.18 3.52 -19.67
CA PHE A 88 8.61 3.40 -21.06
C PHE A 88 8.68 1.94 -21.55
N GLY A 89 9.17 1.02 -20.71
CA GLY A 89 9.29 -0.40 -21.09
C GLY A 89 7.96 -1.17 -21.14
N THR A 90 6.87 -0.61 -20.61
CA THR A 90 5.56 -1.29 -20.60
C THR A 90 4.61 -0.75 -21.68
N TYR A 91 4.83 0.48 -22.17
CA TYR A 91 3.97 1.18 -23.13
C TYR A 91 4.57 1.31 -24.54
N ASN A 92 5.69 0.63 -24.82
CA ASN A 92 6.39 0.61 -26.10
C ASN A 92 6.50 -0.83 -26.60
#